data_AF-A0A4D6MC73-F1
#
_entry.id   AF-A0A4D6MC73-F1
#
_cell.length_a   1.000
_cell.length_b   1.000
_cell.length_c   1.000
_cell.angle_alpha   90.00
_cell.angle_beta   90.00
_cell.angle_gamma   90.00
#
_symmetry.space_group_name_H-M   'P 1'
#
loop_
_entity.id
_entity.type
_entity.pdbx_description
1 polymer ?
#
loop_
_entity_poly.entity_id
_entity_poly.type
_entity_poly.pdbx_seq_one_letter_code
_entity_poly.pdbx_strand_id
1 'polypeptide(L)'
;MDPPTGPPGKKRKISKSQGTPSFDSRRFLTEDHQQWYAVVENRNLLPERKVVLQTGEHEEFQEELQRRKWSKLTKYAAHANVAVVKEFYANAMLVKAGEPTFKSFVRGKEISYSGRVINRFLGTELNLGPSGCQYVEWCNKKKDYLKVAEKLCKRGADYVTSAAGHKRRILRGDLVPLAQIWTSFLHSNISPCSHTSDITERRSQMVYAIMAGLSMDVGAIIAQEIHLTANSGSSGQLSFPSLITELCRRAGVDVSEPPFQKPRQPINAQFILKNCMGSETRAPVVRVTPPAVPGSVPHRLGLLETNQQLIHQKLDALYRSQVLMMSSIRSLIPGISQDSFHVPSAEEFDSDVAWPKHPEKKDYIEETDEHAVEKEVDEPAEEDGVKMLLMLRKKKMSSLENR
;
A
#
# COMPACT_ATOMS: atom_id res chain seq x y z
N MET A 1 -30.51 -68.84 -5.99
CA MET A 1 -30.96 -67.99 -4.87
C MET A 1 -29.70 -67.39 -4.27
N ASP A 2 -29.27 -66.25 -4.82
CA ASP A 2 -28.12 -65.51 -4.29
C ASP A 2 -28.59 -64.59 -3.16
N PRO A 3 -27.86 -64.46 -2.03
CA PRO A 3 -28.06 -63.37 -1.10
C PRO A 3 -27.20 -62.15 -1.49
N PRO A 4 -27.65 -60.92 -1.21
CA PRO A 4 -27.01 -59.71 -1.72
C PRO A 4 -25.76 -59.32 -0.92
N THR A 5 -24.69 -59.00 -1.64
CA THR A 5 -23.48 -58.35 -1.14
C THR A 5 -23.78 -56.90 -0.71
N GLY A 6 -23.67 -56.62 0.59
CA GLY A 6 -23.60 -55.24 1.11
C GLY A 6 -22.25 -54.59 0.80
N PRO A 7 -22.18 -53.25 0.64
CA PRO A 7 -20.94 -52.57 0.29
C PRO A 7 -19.97 -52.52 1.49
N PRO A 8 -18.64 -52.58 1.26
CA PRO A 8 -17.66 -52.54 2.33
C PRO A 8 -17.58 -51.13 2.95
N GLY A 9 -17.61 -51.07 4.28
CA GLY A 9 -17.52 -49.83 5.05
C GLY A 9 -16.24 -49.04 4.75
N LYS A 10 -16.41 -47.74 4.46
CA LYS A 10 -15.31 -46.79 4.33
C LYS A 10 -14.52 -46.71 5.65
N LYS A 11 -13.29 -47.22 5.65
CA LYS A 11 -12.32 -46.93 6.73
C LYS A 11 -12.09 -45.42 6.79
N ARG A 12 -12.51 -44.78 7.89
CA ARG A 12 -12.17 -43.39 8.20
C ARG A 12 -10.66 -43.26 8.26
N LYS A 13 -10.07 -42.55 7.30
CA LYS A 13 -8.70 -42.06 7.39
C LYS A 13 -8.66 -41.10 8.58
N ILE A 14 -8.03 -41.54 9.66
CA ILE A 14 -7.67 -40.66 10.78
C ILE A 14 -6.65 -39.66 10.20
N SER A 15 -7.08 -38.42 10.01
CA SER A 15 -6.18 -37.31 9.74
C SER A 15 -5.26 -37.18 10.94
N LYS A 16 -3.96 -37.47 10.76
CA LYS A 16 -2.94 -37.10 11.73
C LYS A 16 -3.09 -35.60 11.99
N SER A 17 -3.29 -35.24 13.25
CA SER A 17 -3.13 -33.87 13.72
C SER A 17 -1.73 -33.40 13.31
N GLN A 18 -1.65 -32.45 12.40
CA GLN A 18 -0.41 -31.70 12.20
C GLN A 18 -0.16 -30.94 13.50
N GLY A 19 0.78 -31.42 14.30
CA GLY A 19 1.25 -30.69 15.48
C GLY A 19 1.71 -29.30 15.07
N THR A 20 1.44 -28.31 15.91
CA THR A 20 1.93 -26.93 15.73
C THR A 20 3.43 -26.98 15.44
N PRO A 21 3.92 -26.34 14.36
CA PRO A 21 5.34 -26.32 14.05
C PRO A 21 6.11 -25.78 15.25
N SER A 22 7.15 -26.50 15.69
CA SER A 22 8.06 -25.98 16.72
C SER A 22 8.67 -24.65 16.26
N PHE A 23 8.91 -23.74 17.20
CA PHE A 23 9.52 -22.44 16.92
C PHE A 23 10.95 -22.60 16.35
N ASP A 24 11.19 -22.01 15.18
CA ASP A 24 12.51 -21.96 14.52
C ASP A 24 13.19 -20.63 14.85
N SER A 25 13.94 -20.63 15.95
CA SER A 25 14.70 -19.48 16.44
C SER A 25 15.88 -19.08 15.55
N ARG A 26 16.28 -19.94 14.59
CA ARG A 26 17.30 -19.59 13.60
C ARG A 26 16.70 -18.69 12.53
N ARG A 27 15.45 -18.92 12.13
CA ARG A 27 14.78 -18.18 11.06
C ARG A 27 13.97 -16.99 11.56
N PHE A 28 13.39 -17.07 12.76
CA PHE A 28 12.42 -16.07 13.24
C PHE A 28 12.78 -15.52 14.63
N LEU A 29 12.51 -14.22 14.83
CA LEU A 29 12.77 -13.53 16.11
C LEU A 29 11.83 -14.01 17.22
N THR A 30 10.56 -14.26 16.90
CA THR A 30 9.53 -14.71 17.85
C THR A 30 8.52 -15.62 17.15
N GLU A 31 7.69 -16.31 17.92
CA GLU A 31 6.58 -17.10 17.39
C GLU A 31 5.61 -16.27 16.53
N ASP A 32 5.39 -14.99 16.88
CA ASP A 32 4.54 -14.09 16.10
C ASP A 32 5.11 -13.84 14.69
N HIS A 33 6.43 -13.70 14.55
CA HIS A 33 7.08 -13.56 13.23
C HIS A 33 7.01 -14.86 12.42
N GLN A 34 7.13 -16.02 13.08
CA GLN A 34 6.96 -17.32 12.42
C GLN A 34 5.51 -17.52 11.95
N GLN A 35 4.53 -17.10 12.75
CA GLN A 35 3.13 -17.13 12.34
C GLN A 35 2.88 -16.17 11.17
N TRP A 36 3.49 -14.98 11.20
CA TRP A 36 3.41 -14.02 10.10
C TRP A 36 4.05 -14.52 8.81
N TYR A 37 5.12 -15.32 8.91
CA TYR A 37 5.76 -15.94 7.74
C TYR A 37 4.79 -16.77 6.90
N ALA A 38 3.81 -17.44 7.50
CA ALA A 38 2.79 -18.19 6.75
C ALA A 38 1.96 -17.30 5.80
N VAL A 39 1.83 -16.01 6.12
CA VAL A 39 1.20 -15.01 5.25
C VAL A 39 2.20 -14.52 4.21
N VAL A 40 3.41 -14.15 4.64
CA VAL A 40 4.48 -13.62 3.77
C VAL A 40 4.93 -14.62 2.72
N GLU A 41 4.91 -15.92 3.03
CA GLU A 41 5.34 -16.99 2.13
C GLU A 41 4.50 -17.07 0.86
N ASN A 42 3.24 -16.63 0.91
CA ASN A 42 2.36 -16.64 -0.27
C ASN A 42 2.42 -15.34 -1.09
N ARG A 43 3.14 -14.32 -0.61
CA ARG A 43 3.26 -13.04 -1.32
C ARG A 43 4.28 -13.14 -2.45
N ASN A 44 3.91 -12.58 -3.61
CA ASN A 44 4.79 -12.47 -4.77
C ASN A 44 5.86 -11.40 -4.55
N LEU A 45 7.04 -11.59 -5.13
CA LEU A 45 8.08 -10.56 -5.15
C LEU A 45 7.80 -9.54 -6.26
N LEU A 46 8.23 -8.29 -6.06
CA LEU A 46 8.25 -7.23 -7.06
C LEU A 46 9.70 -6.83 -7.34
N PRO A 47 10.37 -7.48 -8.33
CA PRO A 47 11.80 -7.25 -8.57
C PRO A 47 12.11 -5.89 -9.15
N GLU A 48 13.30 -5.39 -8.84
CA GLU A 48 13.84 -4.14 -9.39
C GLU A 48 14.21 -4.30 -10.87
N ARG A 49 14.47 -3.17 -11.55
CA ARG A 49 14.86 -3.14 -12.98
C ARG A 49 16.23 -2.50 -13.14
N LYS A 50 17.01 -3.03 -14.07
CA LYS A 50 18.18 -2.33 -14.61
C LYS A 50 17.74 -1.22 -15.57
N VAL A 51 18.60 -0.23 -15.79
CA VAL A 51 18.49 0.72 -16.92
C VAL A 51 19.61 0.42 -17.90
N VAL A 52 19.26 0.26 -19.18
CA VAL A 52 20.20 -0.08 -20.26
C VAL A 52 19.91 0.85 -21.43
N LEU A 53 20.62 1.98 -21.48
CA LEU A 53 20.50 2.99 -22.53
C LEU A 53 21.88 3.25 -23.15
N GLN A 54 21.90 3.57 -24.43
CA GLN A 54 23.10 4.00 -25.14
C GLN A 54 23.41 5.47 -24.83
N THR A 55 24.64 5.90 -25.09
CA THR A 55 25.01 7.32 -25.03
C THR A 55 24.14 8.11 -26.01
N GLY A 56 23.55 9.22 -25.56
CA GLY A 56 22.65 10.06 -26.36
C GLY A 56 21.17 9.68 -26.29
N GLU A 57 20.81 8.50 -25.77
CA GLU A 57 19.39 8.13 -25.62
C GLU A 57 18.79 8.75 -24.35
N HIS A 58 17.73 9.55 -24.49
CA HIS A 58 17.06 10.19 -23.33
C HIS A 58 18.04 10.92 -22.40
N GLU A 59 18.85 11.83 -22.98
CA GLU A 59 19.95 12.52 -22.29
C GLU A 59 19.52 13.15 -20.97
N GLU A 60 18.41 13.90 -20.93
CA GLU A 60 17.93 14.55 -19.70
C GLU A 60 17.69 13.54 -18.55
N PHE A 61 17.22 12.33 -18.85
CA PHE A 61 17.07 11.27 -17.86
C PHE A 61 18.43 10.72 -17.40
N GLN A 62 19.37 10.51 -18.32
CA GLN A 62 20.71 10.01 -17.99
C GLN A 62 21.55 11.04 -17.22
N GLU A 63 21.50 12.32 -17.60
CA GLU A 63 22.20 13.42 -16.95
C GLU A 63 21.75 13.59 -15.51
N GLU A 64 20.44 13.54 -15.25
CA GLU A 64 19.90 13.67 -13.90
C GLU A 64 20.24 12.44 -13.03
N LEU A 65 20.31 11.23 -13.60
CA LEU A 65 20.86 10.05 -12.91
C LEU A 65 22.32 10.27 -12.50
N GLN A 66 23.15 10.85 -13.38
CA GLN A 66 24.55 11.15 -13.08
C GLN A 66 24.69 12.25 -12.03
N ARG A 67 23.94 13.36 -12.19
CA ARG A 67 23.94 14.50 -11.25
C ARG A 67 23.60 14.05 -9.84
N ARG A 68 22.66 13.10 -9.69
CA ARG A 68 22.23 12.52 -8.41
C ARG A 68 23.14 11.40 -7.89
N LYS A 69 24.15 10.97 -8.65
CA LYS A 69 25.00 9.80 -8.36
C LYS A 69 24.20 8.49 -8.23
N TRP A 70 23.10 8.36 -8.97
CA TRP A 70 22.23 7.18 -8.96
C TRP A 70 22.70 6.05 -9.90
N SER A 71 23.96 6.08 -10.33
CA SER A 71 24.54 5.11 -11.28
C SER A 71 24.52 3.66 -10.78
N LYS A 72 24.49 3.41 -9.47
CA LYS A 72 24.34 2.04 -8.95
C LYS A 72 22.89 1.57 -8.95
N LEU A 73 21.94 2.46 -8.65
CA LEU A 73 20.48 2.18 -8.69
C LEU A 73 20.04 1.63 -10.06
N THR A 74 20.75 1.97 -11.13
CA THR A 74 20.46 1.50 -12.50
C THR A 74 21.02 0.13 -12.83
N LYS A 75 21.93 -0.44 -12.03
CA LYS A 75 22.72 -1.63 -12.39
C LYS A 75 22.65 -2.78 -11.40
N TYR A 76 22.40 -2.49 -10.12
CA TYR A 76 22.55 -3.46 -9.04
C TYR A 76 21.58 -4.63 -9.06
N ALA A 77 20.41 -4.48 -9.70
CA ALA A 77 19.37 -5.51 -9.70
C ALA A 77 19.92 -6.85 -10.19
N ALA A 78 19.72 -7.92 -9.41
CA ALA A 78 20.32 -9.23 -9.61
C ALA A 78 19.33 -10.34 -9.23
N HIS A 79 19.72 -11.61 -9.37
CA HIS A 79 18.88 -12.71 -8.91
C HIS A 79 18.69 -12.60 -7.39
N ALA A 80 17.43 -12.57 -6.96
CA ALA A 80 17.08 -12.46 -5.55
C ALA A 80 16.78 -13.85 -4.96
N ASN A 81 17.25 -14.11 -3.74
CA ASN A 81 16.97 -15.34 -3.03
C ASN A 81 15.57 -15.24 -2.38
N VAL A 82 14.63 -16.04 -2.88
CA VAL A 82 13.20 -15.92 -2.49
C VAL A 82 12.98 -16.25 -1.02
N ALA A 83 13.66 -17.28 -0.49
CA ALA A 83 13.51 -17.70 0.89
C ALA A 83 14.02 -16.62 1.86
N VAL A 84 15.21 -16.09 1.59
CA VAL A 84 15.84 -15.04 2.40
C VAL A 84 15.02 -13.75 2.40
N VAL A 85 14.46 -13.33 1.25
CA VAL A 85 13.60 -12.14 1.19
C VAL A 85 12.32 -12.33 2.02
N LYS A 86 11.71 -13.51 1.98
CA LYS A 86 10.49 -13.80 2.76
C LYS A 86 10.78 -13.86 4.27
N GLU A 87 11.89 -14.49 4.66
CA GLU A 87 12.34 -14.49 6.06
C GLU A 87 12.62 -13.06 6.56
N PHE A 88 13.29 -12.26 5.74
CA PHE A 88 13.55 -10.86 6.04
C PHE A 88 12.25 -10.08 6.27
N TYR A 89 11.26 -10.22 5.39
CA TYR A 89 9.99 -9.49 5.54
C TYR A 89 9.18 -9.97 6.73
N ALA A 90 9.19 -11.27 7.02
CA ALA A 90 8.54 -11.80 8.20
C ALA A 90 9.13 -11.19 9.48
N ASN A 91 10.46 -11.04 9.58
CA ASN A 91 11.14 -10.47 10.74
C ASN A 91 11.25 -8.93 10.75
N ALA A 92 10.84 -8.24 9.69
CA ALA A 92 10.80 -6.78 9.63
C ALA A 92 9.46 -6.20 10.11
N MET A 93 8.45 -7.05 10.32
CA MET A 93 7.13 -6.68 10.81
C MET A 93 7.19 -6.23 12.29
N LEU A 94 6.48 -5.16 12.63
CA LEU A 94 6.36 -4.67 13.99
C LEU A 94 5.22 -5.39 14.71
N VAL A 95 5.58 -6.27 15.66
CA VAL A 95 4.59 -6.98 16.50
C VAL A 95 3.78 -6.00 17.37
N LYS A 96 4.38 -4.86 17.73
CA LYS A 96 3.72 -3.79 18.50
C LYS A 96 3.86 -2.48 17.75
N ALA A 97 2.79 -1.68 17.75
CA ALA A 97 2.83 -0.33 17.20
C ALA A 97 3.96 0.48 17.85
N GLY A 98 4.74 1.17 17.03
CA GLY A 98 5.90 1.93 17.45
C GLY A 98 6.69 2.44 16.26
N GLU A 99 7.79 3.13 16.56
CA GLU A 99 8.67 3.70 15.55
C GLU A 99 9.37 2.60 14.71
N PRO A 100 9.58 2.83 13.40
CA PRO A 100 10.33 1.91 12.55
C PRO A 100 11.74 1.66 13.10
N THR A 101 12.10 0.39 13.31
CA THR A 101 13.45 0.01 13.76
C THR A 101 14.47 -0.04 12.62
N PHE A 102 13.99 -0.14 11.37
CA PHE A 102 14.80 -0.38 10.17
C PHE A 102 15.79 -1.56 10.31
N LYS A 103 15.36 -2.59 11.03
CA LYS A 103 16.09 -3.83 11.29
C LYS A 103 15.21 -5.04 10.99
N SER A 104 15.85 -6.10 10.51
CA SER A 104 15.26 -7.43 10.32
C SER A 104 16.24 -8.48 10.84
N PHE A 105 15.86 -9.74 10.76
CA PHE A 105 16.66 -10.88 11.17
C PHE A 105 16.54 -11.99 10.12
N VAL A 106 17.65 -12.62 9.75
CA VAL A 106 17.66 -13.75 8.82
C VAL A 106 18.76 -14.72 9.24
N ARG A 107 18.39 -15.99 9.48
CA ARG A 107 19.33 -17.10 9.72
C ARG A 107 20.38 -16.81 10.80
N GLY A 108 19.98 -16.18 11.91
CA GLY A 108 20.90 -15.83 13.01
C GLY A 108 21.61 -14.48 12.87
N LYS A 109 21.29 -13.68 11.83
CA LYS A 109 21.95 -12.40 11.55
C LYS A 109 20.96 -11.25 11.62
N GLU A 110 21.30 -10.19 12.36
CA GLU A 110 20.58 -8.91 12.29
C GLU A 110 20.93 -8.20 10.98
N ILE A 111 19.91 -7.76 10.25
CA ILE A 111 20.04 -7.07 8.96
C ILE A 111 19.52 -5.64 9.14
N SER A 112 20.42 -4.65 9.14
CA SER A 112 20.00 -3.25 9.08
C SER A 112 19.65 -2.87 7.64
N TYR A 113 18.47 -2.28 7.46
CA TYR A 113 18.02 -1.66 6.21
C TYR A 113 17.75 -0.17 6.40
N SER A 114 18.46 0.46 7.34
CA SER A 114 18.38 1.91 7.54
C SER A 114 18.79 2.66 6.28
N GLY A 115 18.26 3.88 6.11
CA GLY A 115 18.57 4.72 4.95
C GLY A 115 20.07 4.94 4.76
N ARG A 116 20.85 5.04 5.86
CA ARG A 116 22.32 5.14 5.83
C ARG A 116 22.98 3.90 5.21
N VAL A 117 22.55 2.69 5.61
CA VAL A 117 23.10 1.44 5.08
C VAL A 117 22.74 1.29 3.60
N ILE A 118 21.51 1.62 3.23
CA ILE A 118 21.05 1.57 1.84
C ILE A 118 21.80 2.60 0.98
N ASN A 119 21.94 3.85 1.43
CA ASN A 119 22.70 4.87 0.71
C ASN A 119 24.16 4.46 0.51
N ARG A 120 24.81 3.92 1.55
CA ARG A 120 26.19 3.40 1.43
C ARG A 120 26.28 2.25 0.44
N PHE A 121 25.29 1.37 0.44
CA PHE A 121 25.23 0.33 -0.58
C PHE A 121 25.10 0.94 -1.97
N LEU A 122 24.21 1.92 -2.17
CA LEU A 122 23.92 2.51 -3.47
C LEU A 122 24.94 3.58 -3.92
N GLY A 123 25.81 4.05 -3.03
CA GLY A 123 26.71 5.19 -3.30
C GLY A 123 25.95 6.52 -3.44
N THR A 124 24.82 6.67 -2.75
CA THR A 124 23.90 7.81 -2.85
C THR A 124 23.90 8.67 -1.60
N GLU A 125 24.98 8.63 -0.81
CA GLU A 125 25.12 9.49 0.35
C GLU A 125 25.04 10.97 -0.05
N LEU A 126 24.18 11.71 0.65
CA LEU A 126 24.04 13.14 0.49
C LEU A 126 24.82 13.86 1.59
N ASN A 127 25.60 14.85 1.17
CA ASN A 127 26.14 15.85 2.09
C ASN A 127 25.04 16.88 2.34
N LEU A 128 24.11 16.56 3.25
CA LEU A 128 23.04 17.47 3.63
C LEU A 128 23.64 18.59 4.47
N GLY A 129 23.45 19.84 4.02
CA GLY A 129 23.76 21.02 4.82
C GLY A 129 22.76 21.20 5.98
N PRO A 130 22.82 22.32 6.71
CA PRO A 130 21.92 22.62 7.83
C PRO A 130 20.44 22.55 7.46
N SER A 131 20.10 22.86 6.20
CA SER A 131 18.74 22.82 5.65
C SER A 131 18.21 21.40 5.42
N GLY A 132 19.03 20.35 5.56
CA GLY A 132 18.56 18.98 5.39
C GLY A 132 18.15 18.62 3.95
N CYS A 133 17.20 17.69 3.81
CA CYS A 133 16.75 17.17 2.52
C CYS A 133 15.59 18.01 1.95
N GLN A 134 15.78 18.60 0.77
CA GLN A 134 14.81 19.50 0.14
C GLN A 134 13.48 18.81 -0.19
N TYR A 135 13.51 17.51 -0.49
CA TYR A 135 12.27 16.75 -0.69
C TYR A 135 11.43 16.64 0.59
N VAL A 136 12.06 16.47 1.75
CA VAL A 136 11.34 16.44 3.04
C VAL A 136 10.73 17.81 3.32
N GLU A 137 11.48 18.89 3.12
CA GLU A 137 10.94 20.26 3.23
C GLU A 137 9.77 20.49 2.26
N TRP A 138 9.89 20.00 1.03
CA TRP A 138 8.84 20.07 0.01
C TRP A 138 7.56 19.37 0.47
N CYS A 139 7.68 18.16 1.04
CA CYS A 139 6.53 17.41 1.56
C CYS A 139 5.89 18.04 2.80
N ASN A 140 6.67 18.76 3.62
CA ASN A 140 6.18 19.42 4.83
C ASN A 140 5.48 20.77 4.55
N LYS A 141 5.72 21.38 3.39
CA LYS A 141 5.02 22.59 2.95
C LYS A 141 3.61 22.27 2.46
N LYS A 142 2.75 23.29 2.40
CA LYS A 142 1.45 23.17 1.74
C LYS A 142 1.69 22.73 0.29
N LYS A 143 1.09 21.61 -0.09
CA LYS A 143 1.28 20.98 -1.40
C LYS A 143 0.78 21.92 -2.51
N ASP A 144 1.69 22.25 -3.42
CA ASP A 144 1.40 23.03 -4.61
C ASP A 144 1.13 22.08 -5.79
N TYR A 145 -0.11 21.60 -5.88
CA TYR A 145 -0.53 20.66 -6.91
C TYR A 145 -0.47 21.25 -8.31
N LEU A 146 -0.67 22.57 -8.45
CA LEU A 146 -0.59 23.25 -9.73
C LEU A 146 0.84 23.18 -10.26
N LYS A 147 1.82 23.53 -9.43
CA LYS A 147 3.24 23.45 -9.80
C LYS A 147 3.69 22.02 -10.15
N VAL A 148 3.15 21.01 -9.47
CA VAL A 148 3.41 19.61 -9.81
C VAL A 148 2.79 19.25 -11.16
N ALA A 149 1.53 19.60 -11.39
CA ALA A 149 0.85 19.33 -12.65
C ALA A 149 1.53 20.04 -13.84
N GLU A 150 1.91 21.31 -13.70
CA GLU A 150 2.61 22.07 -14.74
C GLU A 150 3.94 21.42 -15.17
N LYS A 151 4.66 20.80 -14.22
CA LYS A 151 5.93 20.15 -14.49
C LYS A 151 5.77 18.73 -15.08
N LEU A 152 4.73 18.01 -14.65
CA LEU A 152 4.58 16.57 -14.95
C LEU A 152 3.60 16.27 -16.08
N CYS A 153 2.57 17.10 -16.27
CA CYS A 153 1.47 16.83 -17.17
C CYS A 153 1.66 17.49 -18.54
N LYS A 154 1.07 16.86 -19.56
CA LYS A 154 0.82 17.48 -20.86
C LYS A 154 -0.10 18.69 -20.68
N ARG A 155 -0.02 19.65 -21.59
CA ARG A 155 -0.83 20.86 -21.56
C ARG A 155 -2.33 20.53 -21.45
N GLY A 156 -2.99 21.12 -20.46
CA GLY A 156 -4.42 20.97 -20.20
C GLY A 156 -4.82 19.72 -19.39
N ALA A 157 -3.86 18.88 -18.99
CA ALA A 157 -4.10 17.77 -18.09
C ALA A 157 -3.72 18.12 -16.64
N ASP A 158 -4.36 17.46 -15.68
CA ASP A 158 -4.20 17.71 -14.25
C ASP A 158 -4.52 16.43 -13.44
N TYR A 159 -4.36 16.50 -12.12
CA TYR A 159 -4.80 15.49 -11.18
C TYR A 159 -6.30 15.18 -11.29
N VAL A 160 -6.60 13.88 -11.28
CA VAL A 160 -7.92 13.38 -10.93
C VAL A 160 -8.23 13.79 -9.50
N THR A 161 -9.36 14.48 -9.36
CA THR A 161 -9.82 15.08 -8.10
C THR A 161 -11.02 14.28 -7.60
N SER A 162 -11.08 14.00 -6.30
CA SER A 162 -12.24 13.34 -5.70
C SER A 162 -13.44 14.30 -5.64
N ALA A 163 -14.64 13.77 -5.37
CA ALA A 163 -15.83 14.59 -5.16
C ALA A 163 -15.66 15.63 -4.04
N ALA A 164 -14.82 15.32 -3.04
CA ALA A 164 -14.47 16.22 -1.95
C ALA A 164 -13.35 17.23 -2.29
N GLY A 165 -12.93 17.33 -3.55
CA GLY A 165 -11.90 18.28 -3.98
C GLY A 165 -10.45 17.85 -3.74
N HIS A 166 -10.20 16.63 -3.23
CA HIS A 166 -8.85 16.15 -2.96
C HIS A 166 -8.17 15.65 -4.23
N LYS A 167 -6.95 16.11 -4.51
CA LYS A 167 -6.11 15.60 -5.61
C LYS A 167 -5.62 14.18 -5.26
N ARG A 168 -5.86 13.19 -6.12
CA ARG A 168 -5.59 11.77 -5.82
C ARG A 168 -4.49 11.14 -6.65
N ARG A 169 -4.55 11.33 -7.97
CA ARG A 169 -3.65 10.68 -8.93
C ARG A 169 -3.59 11.45 -10.24
N ILE A 170 -2.53 11.25 -11.01
CA ILE A 170 -2.42 11.73 -12.40
C ILE A 170 -2.44 10.50 -13.31
N LEU A 171 -3.24 10.51 -14.38
CA LEU A 171 -3.26 9.39 -15.31
C LEU A 171 -1.93 9.31 -16.06
N ARG A 172 -1.43 8.10 -16.31
CA ARG A 172 -0.16 7.93 -17.02
C ARG A 172 -0.20 8.60 -18.39
N GLY A 173 -1.31 8.46 -19.12
CA GLY A 173 -1.49 9.06 -20.44
C GLY A 173 -1.38 10.59 -20.47
N ASP A 174 -1.58 11.23 -19.32
CA ASP A 174 -1.53 12.68 -19.15
C ASP A 174 -0.14 13.19 -18.80
N LEU A 175 0.80 12.33 -18.41
CA LEU A 175 2.18 12.71 -18.11
C LEU A 175 2.97 13.03 -19.39
N VAL A 176 3.88 14.00 -19.33
CA VAL A 176 4.88 14.22 -20.39
C VAL A 176 5.83 13.01 -20.48
N PRO A 177 6.44 12.73 -21.66
CA PRO A 177 7.26 11.53 -21.84
C PRO A 177 8.37 11.36 -20.80
N LEU A 178 9.08 12.43 -20.46
CA LEU A 178 10.11 12.39 -19.42
C LEU A 178 9.57 12.00 -18.04
N ALA A 179 8.40 12.52 -17.66
CA ALA A 179 7.73 12.14 -16.43
C ALA A 179 7.33 10.65 -16.46
N GLN A 180 6.88 10.12 -17.61
CA GLN A 180 6.57 8.69 -17.76
C GLN A 180 7.81 7.80 -17.58
N ILE A 181 8.99 8.24 -18.07
CA ILE A 181 10.27 7.54 -17.86
C ILE A 181 10.61 7.53 -16.37
N TRP A 182 10.55 8.69 -15.70
CA TRP A 182 10.81 8.79 -14.27
C TRP A 182 9.83 8.00 -13.42
N THR A 183 8.53 8.00 -13.75
CA THR A 183 7.53 7.17 -13.09
C THR A 183 7.89 5.69 -13.21
N SER A 184 8.30 5.23 -14.40
CA SER A 184 8.69 3.84 -14.64
C SER A 184 9.92 3.44 -13.82
N PHE A 185 10.90 4.33 -13.72
CA PHE A 185 12.09 4.15 -12.88
C PHE A 185 11.73 4.14 -11.38
N LEU A 186 10.93 5.11 -10.92
CA LEU A 186 10.47 5.24 -9.54
C LEU A 186 9.71 3.98 -9.08
N HIS A 187 8.71 3.54 -9.86
CA HIS A 187 7.90 2.34 -9.61
C HIS A 187 8.70 1.03 -9.67
N SER A 188 9.95 1.09 -10.13
CA SER A 188 10.82 -0.07 -10.18
C SER A 188 11.87 -0.08 -9.10
N ASN A 189 12.44 1.07 -8.75
CA ASN A 189 13.71 1.13 -8.04
C ASN A 189 13.70 2.01 -6.78
N ILE A 190 12.67 2.82 -6.52
CA ILE A 190 12.64 3.77 -5.37
C ILE A 190 11.35 3.66 -4.55
N SER A 191 10.18 3.66 -5.20
CA SER A 191 8.88 3.46 -4.54
C SER A 191 8.05 2.49 -5.38
N PRO A 192 8.29 1.17 -5.22
CA PRO A 192 7.77 0.16 -6.11
C PRO A 192 6.24 0.12 -6.19
N CYS A 193 5.73 -0.07 -7.41
CA CYS A 193 4.31 -0.22 -7.69
C CYS A 193 4.14 -1.13 -8.92
N SER A 194 3.16 -2.02 -8.87
CA SER A 194 2.77 -2.87 -10.00
C SER A 194 1.80 -2.17 -10.94
N HIS A 195 0.91 -1.34 -10.39
CA HIS A 195 -0.02 -0.54 -11.17
C HIS A 195 0.72 0.59 -11.88
N THR A 196 0.46 0.73 -13.18
CA THR A 196 1.14 1.69 -14.05
C THR A 196 0.16 2.54 -14.86
N SER A 197 -1.15 2.42 -14.62
CA SER A 197 -2.20 3.23 -15.27
C SER A 197 -2.14 4.70 -14.87
N ASP A 198 -1.65 4.97 -13.66
CA ASP A 198 -1.60 6.29 -13.05
C ASP A 198 -0.43 6.38 -12.07
N ILE A 199 -0.23 7.59 -11.56
CA ILE A 199 0.69 7.87 -10.47
C ILE A 199 -0.08 8.49 -9.32
N THR A 200 0.06 7.89 -8.14
CA THR A 200 -0.58 8.40 -6.92
C THR A 200 0.00 9.74 -6.49
N GLU A 201 -0.75 10.48 -5.70
CA GLU A 201 -0.36 11.78 -5.16
C GLU A 201 1.05 11.78 -4.54
N ARG A 202 1.35 10.81 -3.66
CA ARG A 202 2.67 10.69 -3.02
C ARG A 202 3.79 10.46 -4.02
N ARG A 203 3.57 9.59 -5.02
CA ARG A 203 4.60 9.26 -6.02
C ARG A 203 4.79 10.38 -7.03
N SER A 204 3.76 11.16 -7.34
CA SER A 204 3.91 12.32 -8.22
C SER A 204 4.72 13.44 -7.57
N GLN A 205 4.63 13.62 -6.24
CA GLN A 205 5.55 14.51 -5.52
C GLN A 205 7.01 14.05 -5.65
N MET A 206 7.28 12.74 -5.61
CA MET A 206 8.62 12.20 -5.81
C MET A 206 9.13 12.46 -7.23
N VAL A 207 8.32 12.20 -8.27
CA VAL A 207 8.70 12.47 -9.66
C VAL A 207 8.94 13.96 -9.89
N TYR A 208 8.10 14.82 -9.32
CA TYR A 208 8.33 16.26 -9.34
C TYR A 208 9.66 16.63 -8.71
N ALA A 209 9.96 16.11 -7.51
CA ALA A 209 11.22 16.38 -6.83
C ALA A 209 12.45 15.92 -7.65
N ILE A 210 12.31 14.83 -8.40
CA ILE A 210 13.32 14.40 -9.36
C ILE A 210 13.48 15.44 -10.47
N MET A 211 12.41 15.76 -11.19
CA MET A 211 12.44 16.66 -12.36
C MET A 211 12.70 18.12 -12.02
N ALA A 212 12.46 18.54 -10.77
CA ALA A 212 12.78 19.87 -10.25
C ALA A 212 14.19 19.95 -9.63
N GLY A 213 14.96 18.86 -9.67
CA GLY A 213 16.34 18.84 -9.19
C GLY A 213 16.53 18.81 -7.67
N LEU A 214 15.45 18.65 -6.89
CA LEU A 214 15.50 18.67 -5.43
C LEU A 214 16.35 17.53 -4.87
N SER A 215 17.10 17.79 -3.80
CA SER A 215 17.84 16.75 -3.08
C SER A 215 16.87 15.73 -2.46
N MET A 216 17.17 14.44 -2.64
CA MET A 216 16.32 13.32 -2.20
C MET A 216 17.17 12.23 -1.55
N ASP A 217 16.92 11.95 -0.27
CA ASP A 217 17.50 10.80 0.41
C ASP A 217 16.79 9.50 -0.03
N VAL A 218 17.29 8.89 -1.10
CA VAL A 218 16.71 7.66 -1.66
C VAL A 218 16.82 6.48 -0.71
N GLY A 219 17.89 6.39 0.08
CA GLY A 219 18.03 5.33 1.07
C GLY A 219 16.94 5.40 2.13
N ALA A 220 16.65 6.61 2.64
CA ALA A 220 15.57 6.82 3.60
C ALA A 220 14.19 6.49 2.98
N ILE A 221 13.95 6.90 1.73
CA ILE A 221 12.70 6.57 1.02
C ILE A 221 12.56 5.05 0.87
N ILE A 222 13.58 4.36 0.38
CA ILE A 222 13.55 2.90 0.20
C ILE A 222 13.37 2.17 1.54
N ALA A 223 14.07 2.61 2.60
CA ALA A 223 13.91 2.05 3.94
C ALA A 223 12.46 2.15 4.42
N GLN A 224 11.81 3.32 4.18
CA GLN A 224 10.41 3.52 4.52
C GLN A 224 9.49 2.63 3.68
N GLU A 225 9.74 2.47 2.37
CA GLU A 225 8.94 1.59 1.52
C GLU A 225 9.07 0.11 1.93
N ILE A 226 10.27 -0.35 2.32
CA ILE A 226 10.46 -1.69 2.90
C ILE A 226 9.67 -1.83 4.19
N HIS A 227 9.75 -0.84 5.08
CA HIS A 227 9.01 -0.84 6.34
C HIS A 227 7.49 -0.91 6.12
N LEU A 228 6.95 -0.07 5.22
CA LEU A 228 5.52 -0.09 4.85
C LEU A 228 5.11 -1.44 4.25
N THR A 229 5.97 -2.06 3.44
CA THR A 229 5.71 -3.38 2.84
C THR A 229 5.72 -4.51 3.89
N ALA A 230 6.60 -4.43 4.90
CA ALA A 230 6.69 -5.41 5.98
C ALA A 230 5.48 -5.36 6.91
N ASN A 231 4.91 -4.17 7.08
CA ASN A 231 3.77 -3.89 7.96
C ASN A 231 2.46 -3.72 7.20
N SER A 232 2.45 -3.98 5.89
CA SER A 232 1.21 -4.11 5.14
C SER A 232 0.47 -5.37 5.59
N GLY A 233 -0.84 -5.41 5.38
CA GLY A 233 -1.64 -6.62 5.61
C GLY A 233 -1.21 -7.81 4.73
N SER A 234 -2.11 -8.77 4.57
CA SER A 234 -1.85 -10.00 3.82
C SER A 234 -1.72 -9.82 2.31
N SER A 235 -2.02 -8.64 1.78
CA SER A 235 -2.02 -8.34 0.34
C SER A 235 -0.74 -7.62 -0.11
N GLY A 236 -0.56 -7.56 -1.43
CA GLY A 236 0.53 -6.82 -2.07
C GLY A 236 1.84 -7.60 -2.21
N GLN A 237 2.69 -7.10 -3.10
CA GLN A 237 3.97 -7.74 -3.42
C GLN A 237 5.09 -7.26 -2.50
N LEU A 238 6.08 -8.14 -2.27
CA LEU A 238 7.29 -7.84 -1.51
C LEU A 238 8.29 -7.11 -2.40
N SER A 239 8.56 -5.85 -2.07
CA SER A 239 9.43 -4.96 -2.83
C SER A 239 10.93 -5.23 -2.60
N PHE A 240 11.79 -4.66 -3.44
CA PHE A 240 13.25 -4.66 -3.29
C PHE A 240 13.95 -6.02 -3.04
N PRO A 241 13.57 -7.11 -3.71
CA PRO A 241 14.13 -8.42 -3.40
C PRO A 241 15.63 -8.53 -3.73
N SER A 242 16.14 -7.82 -4.75
CA SER A 242 17.58 -7.81 -5.06
C SER A 242 18.39 -7.09 -4.00
N LEU A 243 17.91 -5.91 -3.57
CA LEU A 243 18.54 -5.12 -2.51
C LEU A 243 18.59 -5.92 -1.20
N ILE A 244 17.47 -6.52 -0.80
CA ILE A 244 17.38 -7.30 0.44
C ILE A 244 18.34 -8.50 0.39
N THR A 245 18.38 -9.23 -0.73
CA THR A 245 19.32 -10.34 -0.92
C THR A 245 20.77 -9.85 -0.76
N GLU A 246 21.11 -8.68 -1.31
CA GLU A 246 22.44 -8.06 -1.15
C GLU A 246 22.76 -7.74 0.31
N LEU A 247 21.81 -7.13 1.03
CA LEU A 247 22.00 -6.74 2.42
C LEU A 247 22.22 -7.98 3.31
N CYS A 248 21.43 -9.04 3.09
CA CYS A 248 21.61 -10.33 3.77
C CYS A 248 22.98 -10.94 3.47
N ARG A 249 23.39 -10.98 2.20
CA ARG A 249 24.71 -11.49 1.79
C ARG A 249 25.85 -10.73 2.48
N ARG A 250 25.76 -9.40 2.55
CA ARG A 250 26.74 -8.53 3.23
C ARG A 250 26.80 -8.74 4.74
N ALA A 251 25.69 -9.16 5.36
CA ALA A 251 25.65 -9.54 6.76
C ALA A 251 26.15 -10.99 7.02
N GLY A 252 26.62 -11.68 5.99
CA GLY A 252 27.13 -13.05 6.08
C GLY A 252 26.04 -14.12 6.07
N VAL A 253 24.84 -13.81 5.58
CA VAL A 253 23.80 -14.81 5.32
C VAL A 253 24.12 -15.53 4.01
N ASP A 254 24.06 -16.85 4.01
CA ASP A 254 24.15 -17.64 2.79
C ASP A 254 22.88 -17.45 1.93
N VAL A 255 23.09 -17.02 0.69
CA VAL A 255 22.05 -16.72 -0.31
C VAL A 255 22.20 -17.58 -1.58
N SER A 256 23.07 -18.59 -1.56
CA SER A 256 23.43 -19.40 -2.73
C SER A 256 22.39 -20.47 -3.11
N GLU A 257 21.48 -20.81 -2.20
CA GLU A 257 20.48 -21.86 -2.41
C GLU A 257 19.21 -21.33 -3.11
N PRO A 258 18.67 -22.06 -4.12
CA PRO A 258 17.42 -21.70 -4.81
C PRO A 258 16.18 -21.78 -3.90
N PRO A 259 15.01 -21.22 -4.30
CA PRO A 259 14.73 -20.63 -5.61
C PRO A 259 15.14 -19.15 -5.75
N PHE A 260 15.49 -18.78 -6.98
CA PHE A 260 15.86 -17.43 -7.36
C PHE A 260 14.80 -16.73 -8.18
N GLN A 261 14.54 -15.47 -7.86
CA GLN A 261 13.72 -14.58 -8.67
C GLN A 261 14.62 -13.70 -9.54
N LYS A 262 14.39 -13.70 -10.86
CA LYS A 262 15.11 -12.81 -11.79
C LYS A 262 14.63 -11.35 -11.66
N PRO A 263 15.49 -10.35 -11.89
CA PRO A 263 15.08 -8.98 -12.09
C PRO A 263 14.02 -8.84 -13.19
N ARG A 264 13.22 -7.78 -13.13
CA ARG A 264 12.31 -7.43 -14.23
C ARG A 264 13.12 -6.97 -15.44
N GLN A 265 12.51 -7.05 -16.62
CA GLN A 265 13.12 -6.59 -17.88
C GLN A 265 13.68 -5.16 -17.73
N PRO A 266 14.85 -4.85 -18.32
CA PRO A 266 15.47 -3.55 -18.15
C PRO A 266 14.60 -2.42 -18.75
N ILE A 267 14.77 -1.22 -18.20
CA ILE A 267 14.32 0.02 -18.83
C ILE A 267 15.36 0.37 -19.89
N ASN A 268 15.08 -0.01 -21.13
CA ASN A 268 15.88 0.32 -22.32
C ASN A 268 15.06 1.18 -23.30
N ALA A 269 15.67 1.62 -24.41
CA ALA A 269 14.98 2.45 -25.40
C ALA A 269 13.69 1.82 -25.93
N GLN A 270 13.68 0.50 -26.17
CA GLN A 270 12.48 -0.22 -26.61
C GLN A 270 11.38 -0.22 -25.53
N PHE A 271 11.75 -0.40 -24.26
CA PHE A 271 10.83 -0.28 -23.14
C PHE A 271 10.23 1.13 -23.10
N ILE A 272 11.07 2.16 -23.22
CA ILE A 272 10.64 3.56 -23.15
C ILE A 272 9.73 3.89 -24.34
N LEU A 273 10.07 3.48 -25.56
CA LEU A 273 9.22 3.69 -26.74
C LEU A 273 7.83 3.07 -26.52
N LYS A 274 7.78 1.83 -26.04
CA LYS A 274 6.52 1.11 -25.79
C LYS A 274 5.71 1.70 -24.63
N ASN A 275 6.36 2.18 -23.58
CA ASN A 275 5.73 2.51 -22.31
C ASN A 275 5.69 4.01 -21.97
N CYS A 276 6.41 4.87 -22.68
CA CYS A 276 6.57 6.27 -22.31
C CYS A 276 6.37 7.24 -23.49
N MET A 277 6.36 6.74 -24.72
CA MET A 277 6.26 7.54 -25.94
C MET A 277 4.99 7.19 -26.72
N GLY A 278 3.88 6.94 -26.00
CA GLY A 278 2.63 6.38 -26.55
C GLY A 278 2.33 6.90 -27.95
N SER A 279 2.16 5.96 -28.90
CA SER A 279 2.05 6.17 -30.36
C SER A 279 1.81 7.63 -30.78
N GLU A 280 2.88 8.34 -31.16
CA GLU A 280 2.78 9.65 -31.82
C GLU A 280 1.99 9.60 -33.15
N THR A 281 1.51 8.44 -33.56
CA THR A 281 0.65 8.21 -34.75
C THR A 281 -0.85 8.17 -34.48
N ARG A 282 -1.36 8.35 -33.26
CA ARG A 282 -2.80 8.60 -33.10
C ARG A 282 -3.07 10.09 -33.26
N ALA A 283 -3.58 10.45 -34.44
CA ALA A 283 -4.20 11.74 -34.72
C ALA A 283 -5.09 12.17 -33.53
N PRO A 284 -5.20 13.48 -33.24
CA PRO A 284 -5.99 13.97 -32.13
C PRO A 284 -7.42 13.46 -32.30
N VAL A 285 -7.82 12.53 -31.43
CA VAL A 285 -9.24 12.20 -31.29
C VAL A 285 -9.85 13.45 -30.67
N VAL A 286 -10.53 14.23 -31.51
CA VAL A 286 -11.48 15.25 -31.06
C VAL A 286 -12.36 14.55 -30.03
N ARG A 287 -12.34 15.02 -28.77
CA ARG A 287 -13.31 14.59 -27.76
C ARG A 287 -14.68 15.02 -28.25
N VAL A 288 -15.36 14.15 -28.99
CA VAL A 288 -16.78 14.30 -29.29
C VAL A 288 -17.51 13.94 -27.99
N THR A 289 -18.21 14.91 -27.43
CA THR A 289 -19.17 14.68 -26.34
C THR A 289 -20.18 13.63 -26.78
N PRO A 290 -20.45 12.57 -25.98
CA PRO A 290 -21.49 11.61 -26.32
C PRO A 290 -22.86 12.30 -26.35
N PRO A 291 -23.76 11.94 -27.27
CA PRO A 291 -25.12 12.46 -27.26
C PRO A 291 -25.86 11.94 -26.02
N ALA A 292 -26.68 12.81 -25.43
CA ALA A 292 -27.46 12.53 -24.24
C ALA A 292 -28.45 11.37 -24.48
N VAL A 293 -28.37 10.34 -23.63
CA VAL A 293 -29.41 9.31 -23.52
C VAL A 293 -30.39 9.72 -22.41
N PRO A 294 -31.72 9.76 -22.66
CA PRO A 294 -32.69 10.09 -21.63
C PRO A 294 -33.02 8.89 -20.73
N GLY A 295 -33.15 9.14 -19.43
CA GLY A 295 -34.17 8.49 -18.60
C GLY A 295 -33.77 7.29 -17.72
N SER A 296 -33.10 7.55 -16.58
CA SER A 296 -33.35 6.82 -15.31
C SER A 296 -32.76 7.56 -14.09
N VAL A 297 -32.69 8.89 -14.14
CA VAL A 297 -32.01 9.73 -13.13
C VAL A 297 -32.79 9.89 -11.81
N PRO A 298 -34.13 9.97 -11.76
CA PRO A 298 -34.82 10.35 -10.52
C PRO A 298 -34.62 9.36 -9.37
N HIS A 299 -34.59 8.06 -9.66
CA HIS A 299 -34.49 7.03 -8.62
C HIS A 299 -33.06 6.86 -8.07
N ARG A 300 -32.04 7.05 -8.93
CA ARG A 300 -30.63 6.92 -8.54
C ARG A 300 -30.13 8.15 -7.78
N LEU A 301 -30.63 9.36 -8.08
CA LEU A 301 -30.36 10.55 -7.28
C LEU A 301 -31.01 10.46 -5.90
N GLY A 302 -32.29 10.07 -5.84
CA GLY A 302 -33.01 9.95 -4.55
C GLY A 302 -32.40 8.90 -3.61
N LEU A 303 -31.85 7.79 -4.14
CA LEU A 303 -31.13 6.81 -3.33
C LEU A 303 -29.77 7.32 -2.84
N LEU A 304 -29.08 8.16 -3.64
CA LEU A 304 -27.80 8.76 -3.25
C LEU A 304 -28.00 9.83 -2.17
N GLU A 305 -29.03 10.66 -2.31
CA GLU A 305 -29.40 11.70 -1.35
C GLU A 305 -29.86 11.09 -0.02
N THR A 306 -30.69 10.05 -0.04
CA THR A 306 -31.10 9.33 1.18
C THR A 306 -29.93 8.64 1.88
N ASN A 307 -29.00 8.05 1.13
CA ASN A 307 -27.77 7.48 1.70
C ASN A 307 -26.86 8.56 2.30
N GLN A 308 -26.70 9.69 1.61
CA GLN A 308 -25.88 10.80 2.11
C GLN A 308 -26.50 11.41 3.37
N GLN A 309 -27.82 11.57 3.43
CA GLN A 309 -28.51 12.09 4.60
C GLN A 309 -28.42 11.12 5.79
N LEU A 310 -28.51 9.81 5.56
CA LEU A 310 -28.33 8.82 6.62
C LEU A 310 -26.89 8.82 7.18
N ILE A 311 -25.88 9.01 6.32
CA ILE A 311 -24.48 9.13 6.76
C ILE A 311 -24.30 10.34 7.68
N HIS A 312 -24.87 11.49 7.32
CA HIS A 312 -24.81 12.67 8.18
C HIS A 312 -25.53 12.45 9.52
N GLN A 313 -26.71 11.83 9.53
CA GLN A 313 -27.43 11.54 10.78
C GLN A 313 -26.65 10.57 11.69
N LYS A 314 -25.91 9.60 11.12
CA LYS A 314 -25.05 8.69 11.89
C LYS A 314 -23.83 9.42 12.47
N LEU A 315 -23.22 10.33 11.71
CA LEU A 315 -22.12 11.16 12.20
C LEU A 315 -22.56 12.08 13.34
N ASP A 316 -23.75 12.67 13.24
CA ASP A 316 -24.34 13.48 14.32
C ASP A 316 -24.61 12.66 15.58
N ALA A 317 -25.11 11.42 15.44
CA ALA A 317 -25.32 10.52 16.57
C ALA A 317 -23.99 10.18 17.29
N LEU A 318 -22.92 9.91 16.53
CA LEU A 318 -21.58 9.70 17.09
C LEU A 318 -21.05 10.94 17.81
N TYR A 319 -21.26 12.12 17.22
CA TYR A 319 -20.82 13.37 17.83
C TYR A 319 -21.57 13.66 19.15
N ARG A 320 -22.90 13.48 19.18
CA ARG A 320 -23.69 13.60 20.41
C ARG A 320 -23.22 12.63 21.50
N SER A 321 -22.96 11.38 21.13
CA SER A 321 -22.40 10.37 22.06
C SER A 321 -21.08 10.82 22.68
N GLN A 322 -20.17 11.33 21.85
CA GLN A 322 -18.85 11.76 22.31
C GLN A 322 -18.93 12.98 23.23
N VAL A 323 -19.78 13.96 22.90
CA VAL A 323 -20.01 15.14 23.73
C VAL A 323 -20.61 14.76 25.08
N LEU A 324 -21.63 13.90 25.09
CA LEU A 324 -22.26 13.41 26.32
C LEU A 324 -21.25 12.68 27.21
N MET A 325 -20.50 11.71 26.68
CA MET A 325 -19.46 11.02 27.46
C MET A 325 -18.39 11.95 28.03
N MET A 326 -17.90 12.90 27.21
CA MET A 326 -16.88 13.86 27.66
C MET A 326 -17.41 14.81 28.73
N SER A 327 -18.68 15.22 28.63
CA SER A 327 -19.32 16.06 29.65
C SER A 327 -19.56 15.30 30.96
N SER A 328 -19.95 14.02 30.91
CA SER A 328 -20.08 13.15 32.08
C SER A 328 -18.73 12.84 32.76
N ILE A 329 -17.64 12.71 31.98
CA ILE A 329 -16.30 12.56 32.54
C ILE A 329 -15.87 13.84 33.27
N ARG A 330 -16.18 15.00 32.69
CA ARG A 330 -15.83 16.30 33.28
C ARG A 330 -16.56 16.56 34.61
N SER A 331 -17.80 16.08 34.77
CA SER A 331 -18.55 16.20 36.03
C SER A 331 -18.00 15.33 37.17
N LEU A 332 -17.20 14.31 36.87
CA LEU A 332 -16.62 13.40 37.86
C LEU A 332 -15.29 13.93 38.46
N ILE A 333 -14.80 15.09 38.02
CA ILE A 333 -13.54 15.68 38.49
C ILE A 333 -13.80 16.57 39.73
N PRO A 334 -13.27 16.25 40.93
CA PRO A 334 -13.49 17.04 42.13
C PRO A 334 -12.89 18.45 42.03
N GLY A 335 -13.64 19.48 42.41
CA GLY A 335 -13.18 20.88 42.45
C GLY A 335 -13.67 21.76 41.29
N ILE A 336 -14.43 21.20 40.34
CA ILE A 336 -15.18 21.98 39.34
C ILE A 336 -16.59 22.17 39.89
N SER A 337 -16.92 23.37 40.36
CA SER A 337 -18.29 23.72 40.77
C SER A 337 -19.25 23.50 39.59
N GLN A 338 -20.23 22.62 39.74
CA GLN A 338 -21.31 22.45 38.78
C GLN A 338 -22.62 22.85 39.45
N ASP A 339 -23.14 24.02 39.09
CA ASP A 339 -24.57 24.15 39.04
C ASP A 339 -25.04 23.40 37.79
N SER A 340 -25.82 22.34 38.02
CA SER A 340 -26.71 21.68 37.06
C SER A 340 -26.07 20.95 35.86
N PHE A 341 -25.25 19.92 36.10
CA PHE A 341 -25.06 18.88 35.08
C PHE A 341 -25.52 17.52 35.59
N HIS A 342 -26.49 16.94 34.87
CA HIS A 342 -27.06 15.62 35.13
C HIS A 342 -26.30 14.56 34.34
N VAL A 343 -25.84 13.50 35.02
CA VAL A 343 -25.27 12.34 34.32
C VAL A 343 -26.45 11.54 33.75
N PRO A 344 -26.57 11.41 32.41
CA PRO A 344 -27.73 10.76 31.81
C PRO A 344 -27.78 9.28 32.20
N SER A 345 -29.00 8.77 32.43
CA SER A 345 -29.24 7.34 32.59
C SER A 345 -28.99 6.59 31.26
N ALA A 346 -28.89 5.26 31.31
CA ALA A 346 -28.68 4.45 30.11
C ALA A 346 -29.81 4.65 29.08
N GLU A 347 -31.05 4.80 29.54
CA GLU A 347 -32.23 5.01 28.69
C GLU A 347 -32.22 6.41 28.05
N GLU A 348 -31.79 7.43 28.79
CA GLU A 348 -31.61 8.79 28.26
C GLU A 348 -30.47 8.86 27.23
N PHE A 349 -29.37 8.15 27.49
CA PHE A 349 -28.26 8.04 26.55
C PHE A 349 -28.69 7.35 25.26
N ASP A 350 -29.43 6.24 25.34
CA ASP A 350 -29.90 5.51 24.16
C ASP A 350 -30.92 6.32 23.34
N SER A 351 -31.72 7.16 24.01
CA SER A 351 -32.62 8.12 23.35
C SER A 351 -31.86 9.22 22.61
N ASP A 352 -30.88 9.86 23.27
CA ASP A 352 -30.15 11.02 22.70
C ASP A 352 -29.13 10.63 21.62
N VAL A 353 -28.63 9.39 21.68
CA VAL A 353 -27.66 8.81 20.75
C VAL A 353 -28.33 7.91 19.71
N ALA A 354 -29.67 7.83 19.70
CA ALA A 354 -30.45 6.89 18.88
C ALA A 354 -29.92 6.76 17.44
N TRP A 355 -29.57 5.52 17.08
CA TRP A 355 -28.91 5.23 15.80
C TRP A 355 -29.93 5.15 14.64
N PRO A 356 -29.78 5.97 13.59
CA PRO A 356 -30.73 5.99 12.50
C PRO A 356 -30.58 4.76 11.58
N LYS A 357 -31.71 4.14 11.22
CA LYS A 357 -31.80 2.93 10.38
C LYS A 357 -32.28 3.28 8.96
N HIS A 358 -31.95 2.43 7.99
CA HIS A 358 -32.47 2.59 6.62
C HIS A 358 -33.98 2.35 6.57
N PRO A 359 -34.73 3.05 5.70
CA PRO A 359 -36.10 2.67 5.38
C PRO A 359 -36.10 1.31 4.64
N GLU A 360 -36.98 0.39 5.04
CA GLU A 360 -37.07 -0.96 4.46
C GLU A 360 -37.43 -0.93 2.96
N LYS A 361 -36.73 -1.73 2.15
CA LYS A 361 -36.97 -1.87 0.70
C LYS A 361 -38.17 -2.79 0.43
N LYS A 362 -39.07 -2.38 -0.46
CA LYS A 362 -40.08 -3.26 -1.07
C LYS A 362 -39.48 -3.97 -2.29
N ASP A 363 -39.69 -5.28 -2.37
CA ASP A 363 -39.20 -6.17 -3.44
C ASP A 363 -39.78 -5.83 -4.82
N TYR A 364 -38.91 -5.73 -5.82
CA TYR A 364 -39.25 -5.96 -7.22
C TYR A 364 -38.11 -6.71 -7.95
N ILE A 365 -38.55 -7.60 -8.82
CA ILE A 365 -37.90 -8.82 -9.34
C ILE A 365 -36.84 -8.54 -10.42
N GLU A 366 -35.84 -9.43 -10.47
CA GLU A 366 -34.75 -9.52 -11.45
C GLU A 366 -35.22 -9.67 -12.90
N GLU A 367 -34.57 -8.96 -13.82
CA GLU A 367 -34.31 -9.47 -15.17
C GLU A 367 -32.79 -9.39 -15.43
N THR A 368 -32.22 -10.56 -15.66
CA THR A 368 -30.82 -10.83 -16.01
C THR A 368 -30.51 -10.38 -17.43
N ASP A 369 -29.45 -9.60 -17.61
CA ASP A 369 -28.79 -9.44 -18.91
C ASP A 369 -27.29 -9.73 -18.78
N GLU A 370 -26.85 -10.68 -19.58
CA GLU A 370 -25.55 -11.34 -19.54
C GLU A 370 -24.52 -10.55 -20.35
N HIS A 371 -23.83 -9.58 -19.73
CA HIS A 371 -22.51 -9.18 -20.21
C HIS A 371 -21.57 -8.91 -19.03
N ALA A 372 -20.48 -9.67 -19.01
CA ALA A 372 -19.45 -9.68 -17.97
C ALA A 372 -18.84 -8.29 -17.76
N VAL A 373 -19.30 -7.62 -16.70
CA VAL A 373 -18.56 -6.54 -16.04
C VAL A 373 -17.75 -7.21 -14.94
N GLU A 374 -16.45 -7.38 -15.18
CA GLU A 374 -15.51 -7.64 -14.11
C GLU A 374 -15.64 -6.50 -13.10
N LYS A 375 -16.17 -6.81 -11.92
CA LYS A 375 -16.27 -5.88 -10.79
C LYS A 375 -14.87 -5.36 -10.47
N GLU A 376 -14.66 -4.06 -10.65
CA GLU A 376 -13.63 -3.33 -9.91
C GLU A 376 -13.87 -3.59 -8.42
N VAL A 377 -12.97 -4.35 -7.82
CA VAL A 377 -12.89 -4.49 -6.37
C VAL A 377 -12.25 -3.20 -5.88
N ASP A 378 -13.07 -2.30 -5.32
CA ASP A 378 -12.59 -1.23 -4.45
C ASP A 378 -11.68 -1.86 -3.39
N GLU A 379 -10.43 -1.41 -3.33
CA GLU A 379 -9.50 -1.76 -2.28
C GLU A 379 -10.17 -1.45 -0.92
N PRO A 380 -10.35 -2.44 -0.02
CA PRO A 380 -10.68 -2.11 1.34
C PRO A 380 -9.48 -1.38 1.93
N ALA A 381 -9.78 -0.19 2.44
CA ALA A 381 -8.90 0.61 3.25
C ALA A 381 -8.18 -0.23 4.31
N GLU A 382 -7.08 0.33 4.80
CA GLU A 382 -6.18 -0.11 5.87
C GLU A 382 -6.86 -0.60 7.19
N GLU A 383 -8.19 -0.65 7.26
CA GLU A 383 -9.01 -1.20 8.35
C GLU A 383 -9.06 -2.74 8.40
N ASP A 384 -8.95 -3.46 7.27
CA ASP A 384 -9.11 -4.93 7.27
C ASP A 384 -7.90 -5.67 7.88
N GLY A 385 -6.69 -5.10 7.80
CA GLY A 385 -5.51 -5.61 8.49
C GLY A 385 -5.63 -5.48 10.02
N VAL A 386 -6.20 -4.37 10.49
CA VAL A 386 -6.47 -4.11 11.91
C VAL A 386 -7.57 -5.04 12.42
N LYS A 387 -8.62 -5.29 11.63
CA LYS A 387 -9.64 -6.30 11.94
C LYS A 387 -9.07 -7.71 12.05
N MET A 388 -8.18 -8.13 11.14
CA MET A 388 -7.50 -9.44 11.21
C MET A 388 -6.62 -9.57 12.47
N LEU A 389 -5.87 -8.53 12.82
CA LEU A 389 -5.08 -8.47 14.07
C LEU A 389 -5.96 -8.51 15.33
N LEU A 390 -7.11 -7.82 15.31
CA LEU A 390 -8.11 -7.87 16.39
C LEU A 390 -8.81 -9.25 16.49
N MET A 391 -9.05 -9.92 15.37
CA MET A 391 -9.61 -11.28 15.33
C MET A 391 -8.63 -12.32 15.90
N LEU A 392 -7.34 -12.21 15.58
CA LEU A 392 -6.28 -13.06 16.16
C LEU A 392 -6.12 -12.81 17.67
N ARG A 393 -6.30 -11.56 18.12
CA ARG A 393 -6.30 -11.19 19.55
C ARG A 393 -7.51 -11.76 20.31
N LYS A 394 -8.73 -11.74 19.74
CA LYS A 394 -9.94 -12.34 20.34
C LYS A 394 -9.85 -13.87 20.45
N LYS A 395 -9.25 -14.54 19.45
CA LYS A 395 -9.11 -16.01 19.45
C LYS A 395 -8.12 -16.52 20.51
N LYS A 396 -7.11 -15.71 20.88
CA LYS A 396 -6.14 -16.04 21.95
C LYS A 396 -6.68 -15.81 23.36
N MET A 397 -7.50 -14.76 23.56
CA MET A 397 -8.19 -14.49 24.85
C MET A 397 -9.21 -15.58 25.19
N SER A 398 -10.02 -16.02 24.21
CA SER A 398 -10.98 -17.12 24.38
C SER A 398 -10.33 -18.48 24.67
N SER A 399 -9.06 -18.68 24.29
CA SER A 399 -8.29 -19.89 24.61
C SER A 399 -7.62 -19.85 25.98
N LEU A 400 -7.52 -18.67 26.61
CA LEU A 400 -6.97 -18.47 27.96
C LEU A 400 -8.07 -18.50 29.04
N GLU A 401 -9.32 -18.20 28.67
CA GLU A 401 -10.49 -18.26 29.58
C GLU A 401 -11.11 -19.67 29.69
N ASN A 402 -10.73 -20.61 28.83
CA ASN A 402 -11.22 -22.00 28.81
C ASN A 402 -10.15 -23.04 29.25
N ARG A 403 -9.17 -22.62 30.06
CA ARG A 403 -8.16 -23.52 30.64
C ARG A 403 -8.14 -23.45 32.16
#